data_AF-A0A265Q2K7-F1
#
_entry.id   AF-A0A265Q2K7-F1
#
_cell.length_a   1.000
_cell.length_b   1.000
_cell.length_c   1.000
_cell.angle_alpha   90.00
_cell.angle_beta   90.00
_cell.angle_gamma   90.00
#
_symmetry.space_group_name_H-M   'P 1'
#
loop_
_entity.id
_entity.type
_entity.pdbx_description
1 polymer ?
#
loop_
_entity_poly.entity_id
_entity_poly.type
_entity_poly.pdbx_seq_one_letter_code
_entity_poly.pdbx_strand_id
1 'polypeptide(L)'
;MLKETKHDYQNCLTGNFYDNKCTGEYESWEDFKNTHAGFGANDYYNDTYNFVFRYDIHKQDDSKYRLELCIMLQRKGIYTHLYIHNIDQNTLNTEVKEWLKGRSKYITHLWKEVL
;
A
#
# COMPACT_ATOMS: atom_id res chain seq x y z
N MET A 1 10.28 -15.27 -1.34
CA MET A 1 9.28 -14.99 -0.30
C MET A 1 9.33 -13.50 0.00
N LEU A 2 8.19 -12.80 0.10
CA LEU A 2 8.18 -11.44 0.63
C LEU A 2 8.56 -11.48 2.11
N LYS A 3 9.35 -10.49 2.53
CA LYS A 3 9.91 -10.34 3.87
C LYS A 3 9.88 -8.86 4.22
N GLU A 4 10.29 -8.56 5.45
CA GLU A 4 10.49 -7.19 5.90
C GLU A 4 11.29 -6.35 4.89
N THR A 5 10.77 -5.18 4.57
CA THR A 5 11.39 -4.25 3.62
C THR A 5 12.51 -3.46 4.27
N LYS A 6 13.53 -3.15 3.47
CA LYS A 6 14.61 -2.24 3.83
C LYS A 6 14.75 -1.22 2.71
N HIS A 7 14.05 -0.10 2.84
CA HIS A 7 14.13 1.01 1.88
C HIS A 7 15.08 2.08 2.41
N ASP A 8 15.87 2.73 1.54
CA ASP A 8 16.81 3.78 1.94
C ASP A 8 16.13 5.00 2.60
N TYR A 9 14.82 5.14 2.40
CA TYR A 9 13.98 6.18 2.99
C TYR A 9 12.93 5.61 3.98
N GLN A 10 13.28 4.51 4.66
CA GLN A 10 12.42 3.88 5.67
C GLN A 10 12.11 4.85 6.81
N ASN A 11 10.84 4.93 7.22
CA ASN A 11 10.28 5.93 8.15
C ASN A 11 10.13 7.36 7.57
N CYS A 12 9.51 7.49 6.39
CA CYS A 12 8.97 8.79 5.95
C CYS A 12 8.17 9.45 7.08
N LEU A 13 8.19 10.78 7.16
CA LEU A 13 7.29 11.52 8.03
C LEU A 13 5.84 11.10 7.75
N THR A 14 5.20 10.54 8.77
CA THR A 14 3.79 10.16 8.72
C THR A 14 2.95 11.42 8.83
N GLY A 15 2.25 11.76 7.76
CA GLY A 15 1.29 12.86 7.74
C GLY A 15 1.57 13.91 6.68
N ASN A 16 0.50 14.56 6.24
CA ASN A 16 0.59 15.73 5.39
C ASN A 16 0.79 16.95 6.32
N PHE A 17 1.68 17.90 5.96
CA PHE A 17 1.96 19.09 6.78
C PHE A 17 0.68 19.86 7.17
N TYR A 18 -0.37 19.75 6.37
CA TYR A 18 -1.66 20.42 6.54
C TYR A 18 -2.81 19.53 7.03
N ASP A 19 -2.64 18.21 7.13
CA ASP A 19 -3.73 17.31 7.53
C ASP A 19 -3.22 16.01 8.19
N ASN A 20 -3.53 15.87 9.49
CA ASN A 20 -3.22 14.70 10.29
C ASN A 20 -4.26 13.57 10.17
N LYS A 21 -5.34 13.77 9.42
CA LYS A 21 -6.42 12.77 9.19
C LYS A 21 -6.22 11.96 7.92
N CYS A 22 -5.12 12.19 7.20
CA CYS A 22 -4.77 11.47 5.99
C CYS A 22 -4.02 10.16 6.31
N THR A 23 -4.62 9.35 7.19
CA THR A 23 -4.14 8.01 7.52
C THR A 23 -5.32 7.06 7.61
N GLY A 24 -5.11 5.77 7.33
CA GLY A 24 -6.11 4.71 7.50
C GLY A 24 -5.51 3.48 8.15
N GLU A 25 -6.30 2.82 8.99
CA GLU A 25 -5.92 1.62 9.72
C GLU A 25 -6.90 0.51 9.33
N TYR A 26 -6.37 -0.66 9.00
CA TYR A 26 -7.14 -1.85 8.61
C TYR A 26 -6.65 -3.05 9.41
N GLU A 27 -7.57 -3.78 10.03
CA GLU A 27 -7.23 -4.88 10.93
C GLU A 27 -6.65 -6.10 10.21
N SER A 28 -6.95 -6.23 8.90
CA SER A 28 -6.48 -7.33 8.06
C SER A 28 -6.43 -6.94 6.58
N TRP A 29 -5.77 -7.78 5.77
CA TRP A 29 -5.81 -7.67 4.32
C TRP A 29 -7.23 -7.77 3.76
N GLU A 30 -8.07 -8.63 4.35
CA GLU A 30 -9.46 -8.79 3.96
C GLU A 30 -10.30 -7.54 4.29
N ASP A 31 -10.07 -6.96 5.47
CA ASP A 31 -10.69 -5.69 5.87
C ASP A 31 -10.34 -4.57 4.90
N PHE A 32 -9.05 -4.41 4.58
CA PHE A 32 -8.60 -3.43 3.58
C PHE A 32 -9.30 -3.60 2.22
N LYS A 33 -9.43 -4.85 1.74
CA LYS A 33 -10.13 -5.12 0.49
C LYS A 33 -11.59 -4.67 0.56
N ASN A 34 -12.29 -4.99 1.65
CA ASN A 34 -13.72 -4.74 1.77
C ASN A 34 -14.09 -3.28 2.11
N THR A 35 -13.17 -2.49 2.70
CA THR A 35 -13.46 -1.13 3.19
C THR A 35 -12.80 -0.01 2.40
N HIS A 36 -11.55 -0.18 1.96
CA HIS A 36 -10.88 0.87 1.20
C HIS A 36 -11.45 0.92 -0.22
N ALA A 37 -11.85 2.11 -0.66
CA ALA A 37 -12.60 2.40 -1.89
C ALA A 37 -11.88 2.00 -3.20
N GLY A 38 -11.68 0.71 -3.43
CA GLY A 38 -10.92 0.16 -4.56
C GLY A 38 -10.99 -1.36 -4.76
N PHE A 39 -11.77 -2.09 -3.94
CA PHE A 39 -12.29 -3.42 -4.32
C PHE A 39 -13.81 -3.48 -4.12
N GLY A 40 -14.52 -2.43 -4.52
CA GLY A 40 -15.97 -2.52 -4.66
C GLY A 40 -16.31 -3.69 -5.58
N ALA A 41 -17.44 -4.34 -5.35
CA ALA A 41 -17.83 -5.65 -5.91
C ALA A 41 -17.65 -5.85 -7.44
N ASN A 42 -17.36 -4.79 -8.21
CA ASN A 42 -17.12 -4.82 -9.66
C ASN A 42 -15.94 -3.95 -10.18
N ASP A 43 -15.16 -3.27 -9.33
CA ASP A 43 -14.09 -2.36 -9.79
C ASP A 43 -12.70 -2.72 -9.24
N TYR A 44 -11.72 -2.79 -10.14
CA TYR A 44 -10.30 -2.97 -9.83
C TYR A 44 -9.72 -1.69 -9.20
N TYR A 45 -8.71 -1.85 -8.32
CA TYR A 45 -7.95 -0.73 -7.75
C TYR A 45 -7.45 0.21 -8.85
N ASN A 46 -7.85 1.48 -8.79
CA ASN A 46 -7.49 2.47 -9.80
C ASN A 46 -6.18 3.19 -9.44
N ASP A 47 -5.09 2.68 -10.00
CA ASP A 47 -3.73 3.20 -9.82
C ASP A 47 -3.55 4.65 -10.33
N THR A 48 -4.38 5.10 -11.29
CA THR A 48 -4.34 6.48 -11.78
C THR A 48 -4.80 7.47 -10.72
N TYR A 49 -5.81 7.14 -9.91
CA TYR A 49 -6.31 8.07 -8.89
C TYR A 49 -5.75 7.80 -7.48
N ASN A 50 -5.32 6.58 -7.21
CA ASN A 50 -4.77 6.14 -5.93
C ASN A 50 -3.37 5.59 -6.15
N PHE A 51 -2.41 6.48 -6.34
CA PHE A 51 -1.07 6.10 -6.76
C PHE A 51 -0.25 5.59 -5.57
N VAL A 52 -0.03 4.28 -5.48
CA VAL A 52 0.89 3.68 -4.51
C VAL A 52 2.30 3.86 -5.02
N PHE A 53 3.06 4.79 -4.44
CA PHE A 53 4.43 5.05 -4.86
C PHE A 53 5.47 4.36 -3.98
N ARG A 54 5.05 3.84 -2.83
CA ARG A 54 5.89 3.09 -1.89
C ARG A 54 5.04 2.16 -1.04
N TYR A 55 5.64 1.04 -0.63
CA TYR A 55 5.11 0.17 0.40
C TYR A 55 6.23 -0.23 1.37
N ASP A 56 5.88 -0.56 2.61
CA ASP A 56 6.79 -1.17 3.57
C ASP A 56 6.13 -2.38 4.24
N ILE A 57 6.90 -3.45 4.40
CA ILE A 57 6.50 -4.64 5.14
C ILE A 57 7.28 -4.62 6.44
N HIS A 58 6.55 -4.61 7.56
CA HIS A 58 7.12 -4.65 8.90
C HIS A 58 6.77 -5.98 9.55
N LYS A 59 7.76 -6.66 10.14
CA LYS A 59 7.47 -7.89 10.90
C LYS A 59 6.87 -7.50 12.26
N GLN A 60 5.79 -8.16 12.67
CA GLN A 60 5.18 -8.01 13.99
C GLN A 60 5.51 -9.22 14.87
N ASP A 61 5.14 -9.13 16.15
CA ASP A 61 5.15 -10.27 17.06
C ASP A 61 4.17 -11.35 16.51
N ASP A 62 4.49 -12.63 16.70
CA ASP A 62 3.66 -13.78 16.27
C ASP A 62 3.65 -14.15 14.76
N SER A 63 4.74 -13.90 14.02
CA SER A 63 4.86 -14.28 12.60
C SER A 63 3.85 -13.60 11.66
N LYS A 64 3.24 -12.52 12.13
CA LYS A 64 2.39 -11.63 11.33
C LYS A 64 3.20 -10.47 10.79
N TYR A 65 2.62 -9.81 9.79
CA TYR A 65 3.20 -8.67 9.12
C TYR A 65 2.20 -7.52 9.09
N ARG A 66 2.74 -6.30 9.20
CA ARG A 66 2.04 -5.08 8.86
C ARG A 66 2.51 -4.59 7.50
N LEU A 67 1.58 -4.33 6.59
CA LEU A 67 1.84 -3.63 5.34
C LEU A 67 1.50 -2.15 5.52
N GLU A 68 2.46 -1.29 5.25
CA GLU A 68 2.27 0.15 5.14
C GLU A 68 2.26 0.53 3.67
N LEU A 69 1.24 1.30 3.25
CA LEU A 69 1.11 1.81 1.89
C LEU A 69 1.19 3.33 1.90
N CYS A 70 2.09 3.89 1.10
CA CYS A 70 2.20 5.31 0.86
C CYS A 70 1.49 5.64 -0.46
N ILE A 71 0.39 6.38 -0.36
CA ILE A 71 -0.50 6.63 -1.50
C ILE A 71 -0.65 8.13 -1.76
N MET A 72 -0.61 8.51 -3.03
CA MET A 72 -1.02 9.82 -3.52
C MET A 72 -2.44 9.75 -4.08
N LEU A 73 -3.39 10.41 -3.42
CA LEU A 73 -4.77 10.60 -3.90
C LEU A 73 -4.79 11.77 -4.88
N GLN A 74 -4.53 11.50 -6.15
CA GLN A 74 -4.24 12.53 -7.15
C GLN A 74 -5.32 13.60 -7.27
N ARG A 75 -6.60 13.22 -7.25
CA ARG A 75 -7.72 14.18 -7.37
C ARG A 75 -7.81 15.17 -6.21
N LYS A 76 -7.26 14.83 -5.06
CA LYS A 76 -7.30 15.65 -3.86
C LYS A 76 -5.94 16.30 -3.54
N GLY A 77 -4.87 15.91 -4.24
CA GLY A 77 -3.51 16.32 -3.91
C GLY A 77 -3.10 15.87 -2.49
N ILE A 78 -3.66 14.75 -2.01
CA ILE A 78 -3.47 14.28 -0.65
C ILE A 78 -2.48 13.12 -0.64
N TYR A 79 -1.45 13.26 0.18
CA TYR A 79 -0.64 12.13 0.61
C TYR A 79 -1.30 11.42 1.79
N THR A 80 -1.43 10.09 1.72
CA THR A 80 -2.00 9.27 2.79
C THR A 80 -1.16 8.03 3.09
N HIS A 81 -1.12 7.63 4.37
CA HIS A 81 -0.56 6.35 4.80
C HIS A 81 -1.70 5.39 5.17
N LEU A 82 -1.67 4.19 4.62
CA LEU A 82 -2.56 3.13 5.06
C LEU A 82 -1.75 2.04 5.74
N TYR A 83 -2.22 1.59 6.89
CA TYR A 83 -1.62 0.52 7.66
C TYR A 83 -2.58 -0.66 7.67
N ILE A 84 -2.07 -1.82 7.29
CA ILE A 84 -2.85 -3.05 7.16
C ILE A 84 -2.16 -4.10 8.03
N HIS A 85 -2.82 -4.49 9.11
CA HIS A 85 -2.24 -5.34 10.16
C HIS A 85 -2.50 -6.82 9.93
N ASN A 86 -1.88 -7.62 10.78
CA ASN A 86 -2.20 -9.04 10.96
C ASN A 86 -2.11 -9.90 9.69
N ILE A 87 -1.27 -9.54 8.73
CA ILE A 87 -1.12 -10.30 7.48
C ILE A 87 -0.24 -11.52 7.76
N ASP A 88 -0.76 -12.71 7.54
CA ASP A 88 0.04 -13.93 7.63
C ASP A 88 1.00 -14.10 6.44
N GLN A 89 2.02 -14.95 6.61
CA GLN A 89 3.04 -15.17 5.59
C GLN A 89 2.48 -15.71 4.25
N ASN A 90 1.42 -16.51 4.27
CA ASN A 90 0.83 -17.08 3.05
C ASN A 90 0.14 -15.95 2.26
N THR A 91 -0.76 -15.21 2.90
CA THR A 91 -1.46 -14.05 2.32
C THR A 91 -0.47 -13.01 1.78
N LEU A 92 0.63 -12.76 2.52
CA LEU A 92 1.69 -11.86 2.07
C LEU A 92 2.32 -12.34 0.76
N ASN A 93 2.60 -13.65 0.62
CA ASN A 93 3.29 -14.20 -0.54
C ASN A 93 2.41 -14.40 -1.77
N THR A 94 1.09 -14.47 -1.60
CA THR A 94 0.13 -14.72 -2.65
C THR A 94 -0.56 -13.43 -3.07
N GLU A 95 -1.57 -13.00 -2.31
CA GLU A 95 -2.47 -11.90 -2.65
C GLU A 95 -1.75 -10.55 -2.62
N VAL A 96 -1.06 -10.25 -1.51
CA VAL A 96 -0.36 -8.97 -1.36
C VAL A 96 0.73 -8.84 -2.42
N LYS A 97 1.51 -9.90 -2.64
CA LYS A 97 2.55 -9.92 -3.67
C LYS A 97 1.98 -9.66 -5.07
N GLU A 98 0.89 -10.33 -5.44
CA GLU A 98 0.28 -10.12 -6.76
C GLU A 98 -0.28 -8.71 -6.89
N TRP A 99 -0.87 -8.19 -5.81
CA TRP A 99 -1.33 -6.82 -5.77
C TRP A 99 -0.16 -5.84 -5.95
N LEU A 100 0.93 -5.96 -5.20
CA LEU A 100 2.10 -5.09 -5.33
C LEU A 100 2.77 -5.15 -6.71
N LYS A 101 2.75 -6.30 -7.39
CA LYS A 101 3.23 -6.41 -8.78
C LYS A 101 2.43 -5.52 -9.74
N GLY A 102 1.12 -5.41 -9.56
CA GLY A 102 0.28 -4.51 -10.37
C GLY A 102 0.73 -3.06 -10.24
N ARG A 103 0.95 -2.63 -9.00
CA ARG A 103 1.44 -1.28 -8.65
C ARG A 103 2.84 -1.02 -9.18
N SER A 104 3.74 -2.00 -9.07
CA SER A 104 5.07 -1.95 -9.67
C SER A 104 5.02 -1.77 -11.19
N LYS A 105 4.20 -2.56 -11.89
CA LYS A 105 4.00 -2.43 -13.34
C LYS A 105 3.51 -1.03 -13.72
N TYR A 106 2.55 -0.49 -12.96
CA TYR A 106 2.03 0.86 -13.19
C TYR A 106 3.13 1.92 -13.06
N ILE A 107 3.88 1.94 -11.94
CA ILE A 107 5.00 2.88 -11.76
C ILE A 107 6.00 2.75 -12.90
N THR A 108 6.46 1.54 -13.22
CA THR A 108 7.43 1.34 -14.30
C THR A 108 6.89 1.84 -15.65
N HIS A 109 5.59 1.65 -15.93
CA HIS A 109 4.97 2.13 -17.15
C HIS A 109 4.99 3.66 -17.28
N LEU A 110 4.91 4.41 -16.17
CA LEU A 110 5.00 5.87 -16.19
C LEU A 110 6.36 6.38 -16.68
N TRP A 111 7.42 5.56 -16.54
CA TRP A 111 8.79 5.90 -16.93
C TRP A 111 9.25 5.17 -18.19
N LYS A 112 8.35 4.50 -18.91
CA LYS A 112 8.67 3.62 -20.05
C LYS A 112 9.41 4.31 -21.21
N GLU A 113 9.30 5.62 -21.34
CA GLU A 113 9.95 6.37 -22.43
C GLU A 113 11.43 6.64 -22.15
N VAL A 114 11.85 6.50 -20.89
CA VAL A 114 13.21 6.79 -20.42
C VAL A 114 13.90 5.61 -19.75
N LEU A 115 13.27 4.42 -19.79
CA LEU A 115 13.80 3.12 -19.36
C LEU A 115 13.92 2.18 -20.56
#